data_AF-A0A351C5I8-F1
#
_entry.id   AF-A0A351C5I8-F1
#
_cell.length_a   1.000
_cell.length_b   1.000
_cell.length_c   1.000
_cell.angle_alpha   90.00
_cell.angle_beta   90.00
_cell.angle_gamma   90.00
#
_symmetry.space_group_name_H-M   'P 1'
#
loop_
_entity.id
_entity.type
_entity.pdbx_description
1 polymer ?
#
loop_
_entity_poly.entity_id
_entity_poly.type
_entity_poly.pdbx_seq_one_letter_code
_entity_poly.pdbx_strand_id
1 'polypeptide(L)'
;MPSVDAFTTEANHDATLLHEMVHWTGHSDRLKRQINNSFASEGYAFEELVAELGAAMGGALLGIPYEGLQHESYIKSWLKSLKDDPRHIVKAAKQASKAVQYLDENGSTDLLEEAA
;
A
#
# COMPACT_ATOMS: atom_id res chain seq x y z
N MET A 1 -0.73 7.16 12.77
CA MET A 1 -1.50 7.97 11.82
C MET A 1 -2.05 9.21 12.52
N PRO A 2 -2.12 10.38 11.86
CA PRO A 2 -2.88 11.53 12.36
C PRO A 2 -4.37 11.20 12.53
N SER A 3 -5.13 12.04 13.22
CA SER A 3 -6.59 11.90 13.31
C SER A 3 -7.26 12.10 11.94
N VAL A 4 -8.43 11.49 11.73
CA VAL A 4 -9.21 11.60 10.48
C VAL A 4 -9.46 13.06 10.08
N ASP A 5 -9.72 13.94 11.06
CA ASP A 5 -9.94 15.39 10.83
C ASP A 5 -8.75 16.13 10.20
N ALA A 6 -7.56 15.52 10.16
CA ALA A 6 -6.40 16.07 9.47
C ALA A 6 -6.43 15.83 7.95
N PHE A 7 -7.36 15.02 7.45
CA PHE A 7 -7.52 14.66 6.04
C PHE A 7 -8.74 15.35 5.44
N THR A 8 -8.70 15.59 4.12
CA THR A 8 -9.83 16.19 3.39
C THR A 8 -11.07 15.29 3.40
N THR A 9 -10.87 13.97 3.39
CA THR A 9 -11.93 12.95 3.42
C THR A 9 -11.47 11.76 4.26
N GLU A 10 -12.42 11.00 4.80
CA GLU A 10 -12.15 9.72 5.48
C GLU A 10 -11.50 8.71 4.54
N ALA A 11 -11.93 8.68 3.26
CA ALA A 11 -11.32 7.84 2.24
C ALA A 11 -9.82 8.14 2.05
N ASN A 12 -9.40 9.41 2.12
CA ASN A 12 -7.98 9.77 2.05
C ASN A 12 -7.21 9.29 3.28
N HIS A 13 -7.81 9.41 4.47
CA HIS A 13 -7.23 8.86 5.68
C HIS A 13 -7.04 7.34 5.56
N ASP A 14 -8.07 6.62 5.15
CA ASP A 14 -8.05 5.15 5.09
C ASP A 14 -7.15 4.62 3.99
N ALA A 15 -7.12 5.28 2.83
CA ALA A 15 -6.16 4.97 1.77
C ALA A 15 -4.70 5.17 2.25
N THR A 16 -4.44 6.25 2.99
CA THR A 16 -3.11 6.49 3.58
C THR A 16 -2.79 5.44 4.65
N LEU A 17 -3.75 5.08 5.49
CA LEU A 17 -3.58 4.02 6.48
C LEU A 17 -3.27 2.68 5.81
N LEU A 18 -3.99 2.31 4.75
CA LEU A 18 -3.73 1.10 3.98
C LEU A 18 -2.33 1.11 3.36
N HIS A 19 -1.87 2.24 2.82
CA HIS A 19 -0.51 2.39 2.30
C HIS A 19 0.53 2.06 3.39
N GLU A 20 0.39 2.67 4.57
CA GLU A 20 1.29 2.43 5.71
C GLU A 20 1.17 0.99 6.25
N MET A 21 -0.02 0.40 6.24
CA MET A 21 -0.22 -1.00 6.62
C MET A 21 0.45 -1.96 5.64
N VAL A 22 0.43 -1.64 4.34
CA VAL A 22 1.17 -2.41 3.34
C VAL A 22 2.65 -2.34 3.63
N HIS A 23 3.23 -1.15 3.86
CA HIS A 23 4.62 -1.03 4.31
C HIS A 23 4.90 -1.86 5.56
N TRP A 24 4.00 -1.78 6.55
CA TRP A 24 4.11 -2.55 7.77
C TRP A 24 4.28 -4.04 7.47
N THR A 25 3.52 -4.65 6.56
CA THR A 25 3.68 -6.08 6.22
C THR A 25 5.08 -6.47 5.73
N GLY A 26 5.92 -5.53 5.29
CA GLY A 26 7.24 -5.78 4.72
C GLY A 26 8.35 -6.13 5.71
N HIS A 27 8.13 -5.93 7.01
CA HIS A 27 9.10 -6.23 8.08
C HIS A 27 9.58 -7.69 8.06
N SER A 28 10.76 -7.93 8.64
CA SER A 28 11.45 -9.24 8.63
C SER A 28 10.63 -10.39 9.22
N ASP A 29 9.80 -10.08 10.21
CA ASP A 29 8.99 -11.07 10.95
C ASP A 29 7.64 -11.33 10.27
N ARG A 30 7.39 -10.71 9.11
CA ARG A 30 6.17 -10.82 8.31
C ARG A 30 6.50 -11.31 6.91
N LEU A 31 6.34 -10.47 5.88
CA LEU A 31 6.63 -10.85 4.50
C LEU A 31 8.11 -10.72 4.13
N LYS A 32 8.96 -10.17 5.02
CA LYS A 32 10.40 -10.09 4.87
C LYS A 32 10.81 -9.55 3.49
N ARG A 33 10.18 -8.44 3.09
CA ARG A 33 10.53 -7.76 1.84
C ARG A 33 11.92 -7.14 1.98
N GLN A 34 12.70 -7.15 0.90
CA GLN A 34 14.00 -6.48 0.87
C GLN A 34 13.80 -4.98 0.68
N ILE A 35 13.40 -4.30 1.75
CA ILE A 35 13.21 -2.86 1.75
C ILE A 35 14.59 -2.19 1.86
N ASN A 36 15.00 -1.46 0.82
CA ASN A 36 16.17 -0.60 0.89
C ASN A 36 15.74 0.79 1.38
N ASN A 37 16.09 1.11 2.63
CA ASN A 37 15.70 2.37 3.28
C ASN A 37 16.47 3.60 2.79
N SER A 38 17.34 3.47 1.78
CA SER A 38 18.03 4.61 1.20
C SER A 38 17.04 5.46 0.40
N PHE A 39 16.70 6.65 0.91
CA PHE A 39 15.79 7.58 0.26
C PHE A 39 16.20 7.85 -1.19
N ALA A 40 15.21 7.88 -2.10
CA ALA A 40 15.41 8.02 -3.55
C ALA A 40 16.22 6.89 -4.23
N SER A 41 16.48 5.77 -3.56
CA SER A 41 17.02 4.57 -4.22
C SER A 41 15.96 3.84 -5.05
N GLU A 42 16.39 3.00 -5.99
CA GLU A 42 15.48 2.15 -6.76
C GLU A 42 14.67 1.19 -5.87
N GLY A 43 15.30 0.65 -4.81
CA GLY A 43 14.62 -0.23 -3.86
C GLY A 43 13.58 0.51 -3.02
N TYR A 44 13.83 1.77 -2.67
CA TYR A 44 12.84 2.64 -2.04
C TYR A 44 11.65 2.89 -2.97
N ALA A 45 11.91 3.28 -4.23
CA ALA A 45 10.85 3.51 -5.21
C ALA A 45 10.03 2.24 -5.53
N PHE A 46 10.65 1.06 -5.50
CA PHE A 46 9.94 -0.21 -5.66
C PHE A 46 9.01 -0.50 -4.48
N GLU A 47 9.44 -0.26 -3.24
CA GLU A 47 8.62 -0.50 -2.06
C GLU A 47 7.44 0.47 -1.97
N GLU A 48 7.62 1.74 -2.34
CA GLU A 48 6.53 2.72 -2.47
C GLU A 48 5.51 2.29 -3.53
N LEU A 49 5.96 1.73 -4.67
CA LEU A 49 5.06 1.16 -5.67
C LEU A 49 4.29 -0.05 -5.13
N VAL A 50 4.91 -0.89 -4.28
CA VAL A 50 4.23 -2.00 -3.60
C VAL A 50 3.15 -1.47 -2.64
N ALA A 51 3.46 -0.45 -1.84
CA ALA A 51 2.53 0.17 -0.90
C ALA A 51 1.32 0.79 -1.60
N GLU A 52 1.54 1.56 -2.66
CA GLU A 52 0.48 2.20 -3.42
C GLU A 52 -0.42 1.20 -4.16
N LEU A 53 0.16 0.19 -4.82
CA LEU A 53 -0.63 -0.87 -5.44
C LEU A 53 -1.42 -1.66 -4.38
N GLY A 54 -0.84 -1.88 -3.20
CA GLY A 54 -1.49 -2.58 -2.10
C GLY A 54 -2.66 -1.77 -1.52
N ALA A 55 -2.48 -0.46 -1.32
CA ALA A 55 -3.53 0.45 -0.87
C ALA A 55 -4.68 0.50 -1.87
N ALA A 56 -4.39 0.57 -3.17
CA ALA A 56 -5.41 0.54 -4.22
C ALA A 56 -6.17 -0.80 -4.25
N MET A 57 -5.45 -1.94 -4.15
CA MET A 57 -6.07 -3.27 -4.10
C MET A 57 -6.93 -3.47 -2.84
N GLY A 58 -6.41 -3.12 -1.67
CA GLY A 58 -7.13 -3.22 -0.39
C GLY A 58 -8.32 -2.28 -0.31
N GLY A 59 -8.17 -1.04 -0.78
CA GLY A 59 -9.26 -0.07 -0.85
C GLY A 59 -10.40 -0.56 -1.75
N ALA A 60 -10.07 -1.16 -2.89
CA ALA A 60 -11.07 -1.77 -3.77
C ALA A 60 -11.84 -2.93 -3.11
N LEU A 61 -11.18 -3.74 -2.27
CA LEU A 61 -11.82 -4.83 -1.52
C LEU A 61 -12.72 -4.29 -0.39
N LEU A 62 -12.31 -3.22 0.28
CA LEU A 62 -13.03 -2.61 1.41
C LEU A 62 -14.10 -1.60 0.99
N GLY A 63 -14.22 -1.30 -0.31
CA GLY A 63 -15.15 -0.30 -0.82
C GLY A 63 -14.75 1.15 -0.54
N ILE A 64 -13.47 1.40 -0.23
CA ILE A 64 -12.93 2.74 -0.03
C ILE A 64 -12.82 3.40 -1.41
N PRO A 65 -13.53 4.51 -1.65
CA PRO A 65 -13.53 5.18 -2.94
C PRO A 65 -12.15 5.78 -3.22
N TYR A 66 -11.73 5.70 -4.47
CA TYR A 66 -10.44 6.23 -4.91
C TYR A 66 -10.53 7.75 -5.13
N GLU A 67 -10.64 8.51 -4.05
CA GLU A 67 -10.82 9.96 -4.10
C GLU A 67 -9.49 10.71 -4.10
N GLY A 68 -8.83 10.70 -5.25
CA GLY A 68 -7.64 11.53 -5.46
C GLY A 68 -6.36 10.84 -5.05
N LEU A 69 -5.70 10.25 -6.06
CA LEU A 69 -4.26 9.99 -6.05
C LEU A 69 -3.52 11.26 -5.61
N GLN A 70 -3.06 11.29 -4.37
CA GLN A 70 -2.21 12.39 -3.88
C GLN A 70 -0.77 12.31 -4.40
N HIS A 71 -0.50 11.71 -5.55
CA HIS A 71 0.86 11.28 -5.88
C HIS A 71 1.18 11.37 -7.38
N GLU A 72 0.86 12.51 -8.03
CA GLU A 72 1.18 12.79 -9.46
C GLU A 72 2.69 12.60 -9.77
N SER A 73 3.56 12.90 -8.82
CA SER A 73 5.01 12.66 -8.90
C SER A 73 5.38 11.17 -9.00
N TYR A 74 4.57 10.28 -8.44
CA TYR A 74 4.84 8.84 -8.35
C TYR A 74 4.32 8.12 -9.60
N ILE A 75 3.17 8.54 -10.16
CA ILE A 75 2.72 8.05 -11.47
C ILE A 75 3.76 8.35 -12.55
N LYS A 76 4.39 9.52 -12.50
CA LYS A 76 5.46 9.89 -13.43
C LYS A 76 6.72 9.03 -13.25
N SER A 77 7.08 8.68 -12.01
CA SER A 77 8.21 7.77 -11.75
C SER A 77 7.89 6.33 -12.18
N TRP A 78 6.66 5.86 -11.93
CA TRP A 78 6.17 4.55 -12.37
C TRP A 78 6.09 4.43 -13.88
N LEU A 79 5.61 5.47 -14.59
CA LEU A 79 5.59 5.50 -16.05
C LEU A 79 7.00 5.44 -16.65
N LYS A 80 8.00 6.00 -15.97
CA LYS A 80 9.41 5.87 -16.37
C LYS A 80 9.89 4.44 -16.15
N SER A 81 9.70 3.87 -14.96
CA SER A 81 10.10 2.49 -14.65
C SER A 81 9.37 1.45 -15.53
N LEU A 82 8.11 1.71 -15.90
CA LEU A 82 7.31 0.88 -16.80
C LEU A 82 7.84 0.88 -18.24
N LYS A 83 8.36 2.01 -18.71
CA LYS A 83 9.00 2.10 -20.04
C LYS A 83 10.32 1.34 -20.06
N ASP A 84 11.06 1.36 -18.95
CA ASP A 84 12.38 0.73 -18.86
C ASP A 84 12.28 -0.80 -18.64
N ASP A 85 11.36 -1.29 -17.78
CA ASP A 85 11.06 -2.71 -17.64
C ASP A 85 9.62 -2.97 -17.14
N PRO A 86 8.68 -3.39 -18.01
CA PRO A 86 7.31 -3.73 -17.62
C PRO A 86 7.20 -4.85 -16.59
N ARG A 87 8.23 -5.68 -16.40
CA ARG A 87 8.21 -6.73 -15.36
C ARG A 87 8.27 -6.14 -13.96
N HIS A 88 8.70 -4.89 -13.83
CA HIS A 88 8.84 -4.20 -12.56
C HIS A 88 7.47 -3.99 -11.88
N ILE A 89 6.45 -3.55 -12.64
CA ILE A 89 5.08 -3.40 -12.09
C ILE A 89 4.46 -4.73 -11.72
N VAL A 90 4.70 -5.78 -12.52
CA VAL A 90 4.14 -7.12 -12.25
C VAL A 90 4.74 -7.70 -10.96
N LYS A 91 6.04 -7.49 -10.73
CA LYS A 91 6.70 -7.87 -9.48
C LYS A 91 6.14 -7.10 -8.29
N ALA A 92 5.97 -5.79 -8.42
CA ALA A 92 5.41 -4.96 -7.35
C ALA A 92 3.96 -5.36 -7.03
N ALA A 93 3.12 -5.53 -8.06
CA ALA A 93 1.74 -5.99 -7.92
C ALA A 93 1.64 -7.35 -7.23
N LYS A 94 2.55 -8.28 -7.52
CA LYS A 94 2.62 -9.57 -6.83
C LYS A 94 2.94 -9.42 -5.34
N GLN A 95 3.81 -8.49 -4.97
CA GLN A 95 4.13 -8.23 -3.56
C GLN A 95 3.00 -7.49 -2.84
N ALA A 96 2.37 -6.53 -3.53
CA ALA A 96 1.19 -5.82 -3.06
C ALA A 96 0.03 -6.77 -2.75
N SER A 97 -0.30 -7.67 -3.69
CA SER A 97 -1.34 -8.68 -3.49
C SER A 97 -1.05 -9.59 -2.29
N LYS A 98 0.21 -9.99 -2.07
CA LYS A 98 0.60 -10.76 -0.87
C LYS A 98 0.46 -9.95 0.42
N ALA A 99 0.76 -8.65 0.38
CA ALA A 99 0.59 -7.77 1.53
C ALA A 99 -0.88 -7.64 1.92
N VAL A 100 -1.75 -7.40 0.94
CA VAL A 100 -3.20 -7.32 1.18
C VAL A 100 -3.74 -8.65 1.70
N GLN A 101 -3.34 -9.77 1.10
CA GLN A 101 -3.72 -11.11 1.61
C GLN A 101 -3.23 -11.33 3.04
N TYR A 102 -1.99 -10.93 3.37
CA TYR A 102 -1.47 -11.04 4.73
C TYR A 102 -2.28 -10.20 5.72
N LEU A 103 -2.70 -8.99 5.34
CA LEU A 103 -3.55 -8.15 6.19
C LEU A 103 -4.92 -8.76 6.40
N ASP A 104 -5.53 -9.34 5.37
CA ASP A 104 -6.81 -10.03 5.44
C ASP A 104 -6.73 -11.27 6.37
N GLU A 105 -5.73 -12.12 6.19
CA GLU A 105 -5.51 -13.33 7.00
C GLU A 105 -5.19 -13.05 8.47
N ASN A 106 -4.67 -11.85 8.78
CA ASN A 106 -4.27 -11.47 10.15
C ASN A 106 -5.16 -10.36 10.75
N GLY A 107 -6.15 -9.88 9.99
CA GLY A 107 -7.19 -8.97 10.46
C GLY A 107 -8.29 -9.78 11.10
N SER A 108 -8.24 -9.99 12.41
CA SER A 108 -9.28 -10.73 13.13
C SER A 108 -10.62 -9.97 13.06
N THR A 109 -11.62 -10.57 12.41
CA THR A 109 -13.03 -10.17 12.48
C THR A 109 -13.67 -10.50 13.83
N ASP A 110 -13.00 -11.29 14.67
CA ASP A 110 -13.55 -11.78 15.95
C ASP A 110 -13.80 -10.63 16.95
N LEU A 111 -13.15 -9.48 16.76
CA LEU A 111 -13.33 -8.29 17.62
C LEU A 111 -14.59 -7.47 17.29
N LEU A 112 -15.25 -7.71 16.14
CA LEU A 112 -16.49 -7.01 15.78
C LEU A 112 -17.74 -7.77 16.25
N GLU A 113 -17.67 -9.10 16.43
CA GLU A 113 -18.80 -9.90 16.91
C GLU A 113 -18.98 -9.81 18.44
N GLU A 114 -17.95 -9.49 19.21
CA GLU A 114 -18.07 -9.29 20.67
C GLU A 114 -18.58 -7.89 21.08
N ALA A 115 -18.74 -6.97 20.12
CA ALA A 115 -19.17 -5.58 20.36
C ALA A 115 -20.58 -5.24 19.85
N ALA A 116 -21.34 -6.23 19.34
CA ALA A 116 -22.72 -6.09 18.86
C ALA A 116 -23.71 -6.80 19.80
#